data_AF-A0A0V0GYY9-F1
#
_entry.id   AF-A0A0V0GYY9-F1
#
_cell.length_a   1.000
_cell.length_b   1.000
_cell.length_c   1.000
_cell.angle_alpha   90.00
_cell.angle_beta   90.00
_cell.angle_gamma   90.00
#
_symmetry.space_group_name_H-M   'P 1'
#
loop_
_entity.id
_entity.type
_entity.pdbx_description
1 polymer ?
#
loop_
_entity_poly.entity_id
_entity_poly.type
_entity_poly.pdbx_seq_one_letter_code
_entity_poly.pdbx_strand_id
1 'polypeptide(L)' 'MRNSMDTSQGITALWVTHRLEELEFADGAVYMEDGRIIRQGDATSIRKFIEDKLASYVNQINL' A
#
# COMPACT_ATOMS: atom_id res chain seq x y z
N MET A 1 5.82 32.00 8.83
CA MET A 1 5.57 30.77 9.61
C MET A 1 4.18 30.86 10.20
N ARG A 2 3.24 30.01 9.76
CA ARG A 2 1.94 29.84 10.41
C ARG A 2 1.94 28.45 11.04
N ASN A 3 2.08 28.41 12.37
CA ASN A 3 1.79 27.23 13.15
C ASN A 3 0.27 27.03 13.13
N SER A 4 -0.20 26.01 12.44
CA SER A 4 -1.54 25.44 12.61
C SER A 4 -1.37 23.98 13.00
N MET A 5 -0.98 23.78 14.27
CA MET A 5 -1.15 22.51 14.97
C MET A 5 -2.64 22.37 15.28
N ASP A 6 -3.38 21.70 14.40
CA ASP A 6 -4.57 20.87 14.67
C ASP A 6 -5.31 20.62 13.34
N THR A 7 -4.93 19.56 12.62
CA THR A 7 -5.63 19.12 11.41
C THR A 7 -6.18 17.70 11.58
N SER A 8 -6.55 17.33 12.81
CA SER A 8 -7.26 16.09 13.12
C SER A 8 -8.73 16.11 12.67
N GLN A 9 -9.05 16.85 11.61
CA GLN A 9 -10.31 16.71 10.90
C GLN A 9 -10.30 15.31 10.29
N GLY A 10 -11.19 14.42 10.74
CA GLY A 10 -11.30 13.02 10.34
C GLY A 10 -11.63 12.83 8.86
N ILE A 11 -10.71 13.24 7.99
CA ILE A 11 -10.77 13.15 6.54
C ILE A 11 -10.06 11.85 6.16
N THR A 12 -10.80 10.93 5.55
CA THR A 12 -10.20 9.74 4.96
C THR A 12 -9.54 10.11 3.64
N ALA A 13 -8.22 9.93 3.56
CA ALA A 13 -7.48 10.02 2.32
C ALA A 13 -7.43 8.65 1.64
N LEU A 14 -7.73 8.60 0.34
CA LEU A 14 -7.49 7.42 -0.50
C LEU A 14 -6.46 7.78 -1.56
N TRP A 15 -5.40 6.98 -1.65
CA TRP A 15 -4.32 7.18 -2.60
C TRP A 15 -4.13 5.91 -3.45
N VAL A 16 -4.10 6.07 -4.78
CA VAL A 16 -3.81 4.98 -5.72
C VAL A 16 -2.41 5.18 -6.29
N THR A 17 -1.55 4.17 -6.15
CA THR A 17 -0.14 4.25 -6.55
C THR A 17 0.42 2.89 -6.93
N HIS A 18 1.47 2.91 -7.73
CA HIS A 18 2.33 1.75 -8.02
C HIS A 18 3.63 1.76 -7.20
N ARG A 19 3.88 2.83 -6.43
CA ARG A 19 5.06 2.99 -5.58
C ARG A 19 4.79 2.40 -4.21
N LEU A 20 5.58 1.39 -3.85
CA LEU A 20 5.39 0.65 -2.60
C LEU A 20 5.83 1.49 -1.38
N GLU A 21 6.72 2.45 -1.59
CA GLU A 21 7.25 3.36 -0.57
C GLU A 21 6.15 4.24 0.05
N GLU A 22 5.08 4.52 -0.70
CA GLU A 22 3.95 5.33 -0.23
C GLU A 22 3.13 4.62 0.86
N LEU A 23 3.21 3.29 0.97
CA LEU A 23 2.54 2.53 2.04
C LEU A 23 3.09 2.90 3.43
N GLU A 24 4.30 3.48 3.52
CA GLU A 24 4.91 3.90 4.79
C GLU A 24 4.14 5.03 5.49
N PHE A 25 3.31 5.77 4.74
CA PHE A 25 2.48 6.86 5.26
C PHE A 25 1.02 6.48 5.45
N ALA A 26 0.63 5.24 5.12
CA ALA A 26 -0.75 4.79 5.15
C ALA A 26 -1.06 3.94 6.38
N ASP A 27 -2.25 4.12 6.96
CA ASP A 27 -2.73 3.26 8.05
C ASP A 27 -3.10 1.84 7.54
N GLY A 28 -3.48 1.73 6.26
CA GLY A 28 -3.88 0.47 5.64
C GLY A 28 -3.84 0.54 4.12
N ALA A 29 -3.93 -0.61 3.47
CA ALA A 29 -3.85 -0.73 2.02
C ALA A 29 -4.79 -1.80 1.47
N VAL A 30 -5.16 -1.61 0.19
CA VAL A 30 -5.94 -2.57 -0.60
C VAL A 30 -5.15 -2.90 -1.86
N TYR A 31 -4.86 -4.18 -2.04
CA TYR A 31 -4.20 -4.70 -3.23
C TYR A 31 -5.23 -5.24 -4.22
N MET A 32 -5.13 -4.82 -5.47
CA MET A 32 -6.08 -5.14 -6.54
C MET A 32 -5.39 -5.74 -7.77
N GLU A 33 -6.06 -6.68 -8.42
CA GLU A 33 -5.68 -7.27 -9.71
C GLU A 33 -6.93 -7.51 -10.56
N ASP A 34 -6.85 -7.26 -11.86
CA ASP A 34 -7.95 -7.48 -12.81
C ASP A 34 -9.30 -6.88 -12.36
N GLY A 35 -9.24 -5.70 -11.75
CA GLY A 35 -10.40 -4.98 -11.23
C GLY A 35 -11.01 -5.58 -9.96
N ARG A 36 -10.32 -6.50 -9.28
CA ARG A 36 -10.79 -7.18 -8.07
C ARG A 36 -9.86 -6.93 -6.89
N ILE A 37 -10.43 -6.86 -5.68
CA ILE A 37 -9.65 -6.82 -4.44
C ILE A 37 -9.14 -8.22 -4.14
N ILE A 38 -7.83 -8.37 -4.06
CA ILE A 38 -7.16 -9.65 -3.78
C ILE A 38 -6.77 -9.74 -2.31
N ARG A 39 -6.34 -8.62 -1.72
CA ARG A 39 -5.97 -8.49 -0.30
C ARG A 39 -6.28 -7.09 0.24
N GLN A 40 -6.59 -7.01 1.52
CA GLN A 40 -6.75 -5.76 2.27
C GLN A 40 -6.26 -5.97 3.71
N GLY A 41 -5.68 -4.93 4.31
CA GLY A 41 -5.09 -5.03 5.66
C GLY A 41 -4.30 -3.79 6.04
N ASP A 42 -3.54 -3.89 7.13
CA ASP A 42 -2.55 -2.88 7.51
C ASP A 42 -1.44 -2.76 6.44
N ALA A 43 -0.79 -1.61 6.38
CA ALA A 43 0.22 -1.35 5.36
C ALA A 43 1.40 -2.35 5.37
N THR A 44 1.78 -2.85 6.55
CA THR A 44 2.92 -3.77 6.69
C THR A 44 2.58 -5.16 6.14
N SER A 45 1.39 -5.70 6.45
CA SER A 45 0.96 -6.99 5.93
C SER A 45 0.76 -6.98 4.42
N ILE A 46 0.23 -5.88 3.86
CA ILE A 46 0.06 -5.72 2.41
C ILE A 46 1.40 -5.55 1.71
N ARG A 47 2.33 -4.76 2.26
CA ARG A 47 3.69 -4.62 1.72
C ARG A 47 4.39 -5.99 1.61
N LYS A 48 4.39 -6.75 2.71
CA LYS A 48 4.99 -8.09 2.74
C LYS A 48 4.38 -9.00 1.68
N PHE A 49 3.05 -8.99 1.54
CA PHE A 49 2.35 -9.78 0.53
C PHE A 49 2.79 -9.43 -0.90
N ILE A 50 2.93 -8.13 -1.21
CA ILE A 50 3.38 -7.68 -2.54
C ILE A 50 4.84 -8.10 -2.80
N GLU A 51 5.72 -7.93 -1.80
CA GLU A 51 7.13 -8.35 -1.89
C GLU A 51 7.28 -9.85 -2.12
N ASP A 52 6.54 -10.68 -1.37
CA ASP A 52 6.53 -12.14 -1.52
C ASP A 52 6.04 -12.55 -2.93
N LYS A 53 5.04 -11.85 -3.46
CA LYS A 53 4.50 -12.08 -4.80
C LYS A 53 5.50 -11.70 -5.90
N LEU A 54 6.17 -10.56 -5.77
CA LEU A 54 7.22 -10.12 -6.70
C LEU A 54 8.40 -11.09 -6.71
N ALA A 55 8.84 -11.57 -5.54
CA ALA A 55 9.89 -12.57 -5.43
C ALA A 55 9.51 -13.88 -6.15
N SER A 56 8.24 -14.32 -6.03
CA SER A 56 7.74 -15.48 -6.75
C SER A 56 7.80 -15.31 -8.28
N TYR A 57 7.46 -14.14 -8.80
CA TYR A 57 7.56 -13.87 -10.25
C TYR A 57 8.99 -13.87 -10.76
N VAL A 58 9.93 -13.27 -10.02
CA VAL A 58 11.35 -13.27 -10.39
C VAL A 58 11.90 -14.70 -10.43
N ASN A 59 11.51 -15.56 -9.50
CA ASN A 59 11.93 -16.96 -9.50
C ASN A 59 11.39 -17.75 -10.70
N GLN A 60 10.18 -17.44 -11.20
CA GLN A 60 9.60 -18.10 -12.38
C GLN A 60 10.28 -17.70 -13.69
N ILE A 61 10.84 -16.49 -13.78
CA ILE A 61 11.53 -16.01 -14.98
C ILE A 61 12.94 -16.61 -15.09
N ASN A 62 13.55 -16.95 -13.96
CA ASN A 62 14.92 -17.50 -13.89
C ASN A 62 14.98 -19.04 -14.01
N LEU A 63 13.87 -19.69 -14.40
CA LEU A 63 13.73 -21.14 -14.65
C LEU A 63 13.54 -21.39 -16.15
#